data_AF-A0A4Q3L287-F1
#
_entry.id   AF-A0A4Q3L287-F1
#
_cell.length_a   1.000
_cell.length_b   1.000
_cell.length_c   1.000
_cell.angle_alpha   90.00
_cell.angle_beta   90.00
_cell.angle_gamma   90.00
#
_symmetry.space_group_name_H-M   'P 1'
#
loop_
_entity.id
_entity.type
_entity.pdbx_description
1 polymer ?
#
loop_
_entity_poly.entity_id
_entity_poly.type
_entity_poly.pdbx_seq_one_letter_code
_entity_poly.pdbx_strand_id
1 'polypeptide(L)'
;DLPITCEFIGISSYGDATETSGIVRITQDLQHSIEGKDVLLVEDIVDSGLSMRYLLNNLAARRPASLRVCTLLEKPDNARVQVRLDYVGFRIPNHFVVGYGLDVGNLYRNLPYIGIYPATRLAAGAST
;
A
#
# COMPACT_ATOMS: atom_id res chain seq x y z
N ASP A 1 13.49 -17.67 -17.68
CA ASP A 1 12.76 -17.33 -16.44
C ASP A 1 13.67 -16.61 -15.47
N LEU A 2 13.14 -15.63 -14.75
CA LEU A 2 13.86 -14.97 -13.66
C LEU A 2 13.58 -15.76 -12.36
N PRO A 3 14.58 -16.13 -11.55
CA PRO A 3 14.34 -16.81 -10.28
C PRO A 3 13.69 -15.84 -9.28
N ILE A 4 12.37 -15.95 -9.09
CA ILE A 4 11.57 -15.07 -8.21
C ILE A 4 10.96 -15.90 -7.08
N THR A 5 10.95 -15.32 -5.88
CA THR A 5 10.19 -15.82 -4.73
C THR A 5 9.18 -14.75 -4.33
N CYS A 6 7.93 -15.14 -4.13
CA CYS A 6 6.86 -14.24 -3.68
C CYS A 6 6.58 -14.47 -2.20
N GLU A 7 6.62 -13.38 -1.43
CA GLU A 7 6.24 -13.34 -0.02
C GLU A 7 5.11 -12.31 0.14
N PHE A 8 4.25 -12.50 1.14
CA PHE A 8 3.14 -11.59 1.42
C PHE A 8 3.27 -11.06 2.84
N ILE A 9 3.23 -9.73 2.98
CA ILE A 9 3.23 -9.03 4.27
C ILE A 9 1.84 -8.43 4.51
N GLY A 10 1.28 -8.70 5.67
CA GLY A 10 0.03 -8.11 6.13
C GLY A 10 0.32 -6.97 7.09
N ILE A 11 -0.28 -5.80 6.86
CA ILE A 11 -0.23 -4.68 7.80
C ILE A 11 -1.63 -4.19 8.15
N SER A 12 -1.79 -3.67 9.35
CA SER A 12 -2.98 -2.93 9.76
C SER A 12 -2.59 -1.57 10.35
N SER A 13 -3.38 -0.54 10.04
CA SER A 13 -3.33 0.75 10.73
C SER A 13 -4.19 0.71 11.98
N TYR A 14 -3.77 1.39 13.05
CA TYR A 14 -4.63 1.59 14.22
C TYR A 14 -5.71 2.65 13.92
N GLY A 15 -6.97 2.24 13.98
CA GLY A 15 -8.18 3.07 13.81
C GLY A 15 -8.94 2.75 12.51
N ASP A 16 -10.27 2.57 12.61
CA ASP A 16 -11.19 2.29 11.48
C ASP A 16 -11.42 3.50 10.55
N ALA A 17 -10.62 4.56 10.71
CA ALA A 17 -10.73 5.77 9.93
C ALA A 17 -10.01 5.61 8.58
N THR A 18 -10.56 6.25 7.54
CA THR A 18 -9.93 6.39 6.22
C THR A 18 -8.61 7.19 6.24
N GLU A 19 -8.17 7.67 7.40
CA GLU A 19 -6.87 8.29 7.61
C GLU A 19 -6.01 7.45 8.57
N THR A 20 -4.77 7.18 8.15
CA THR A 20 -3.82 6.41 8.96
C THR A 20 -3.30 7.25 10.13
N SER A 21 -3.41 6.73 11.36
CA SER A 21 -2.79 7.31 12.58
C SER A 21 -1.25 7.29 12.57
N GLY A 22 -0.64 6.65 11.57
CA GLY A 22 0.81 6.46 11.47
C GLY A 22 1.34 5.30 12.30
N ILE A 23 0.52 4.70 13.17
CA ILE A 23 0.87 3.48 13.90
C ILE A 23 0.42 2.28 13.06
N VAL A 24 1.41 1.50 12.60
CA VAL A 24 1.22 0.32 11.77
C VAL A 24 1.67 -0.92 12.54
N ARG A 25 0.89 -2.00 12.44
CA ARG A 25 1.24 -3.32 12.98
C ARG A 25 1.35 -4.31 11.85
N ILE A 26 2.39 -5.13 11.87
CA ILE A 26 2.50 -6.31 11.00
C ILE A 26 1.56 -7.39 11.55
N THR A 27 0.60 -7.81 10.73
CA THR A 27 -0.36 -8.89 11.02
C THR A 27 0.08 -10.23 10.44
N GLN A 28 0.87 -10.19 9.37
CA GLN A 28 1.52 -11.35 8.76
C GLN A 28 2.92 -10.93 8.31
N ASP A 29 3.95 -11.61 8.81
CA ASP A 29 5.35 -11.33 8.48
C ASP A 29 5.89 -12.30 7.43
N LEU A 30 7.06 -11.98 6.88
CA LEU A 30 7.82 -12.81 5.95
C LEU A 30 8.19 -14.16 6.57
N GLN A 31 8.06 -15.23 5.79
CA GLN A 31 8.43 -16.59 6.18
C GLN A 31 9.91 -16.86 5.91
N HIS A 32 10.49 -16.20 4.92
CA HIS A 32 11.88 -16.38 4.52
C HIS A 32 12.71 -15.10 4.73
N SER A 33 13.98 -15.28 5.07
CA SER A 33 14.91 -14.16 5.18
C SER A 33 15.08 -13.44 3.84
N ILE A 34 15.15 -12.11 3.91
CA ILE A 34 15.46 -11.23 2.78
C ILE A 34 16.89 -10.66 2.85
N GLU A 35 17.68 -11.07 3.84
CA GLU A 35 19.06 -10.62 3.99
C GLU A 35 19.88 -10.93 2.73
N GLY A 36 20.59 -9.92 2.22
CA GLY A 36 21.41 -10.05 1.02
C GLY A 36 20.64 -10.28 -0.28
N LYS A 37 19.30 -10.17 -0.30
CA LYS A 37 18.48 -10.33 -1.51
C LYS A 37 18.09 -8.99 -2.13
N ASP A 38 17.87 -8.99 -3.43
CA ASP A 38 17.18 -7.89 -4.12
C ASP A 38 15.67 -8.01 -3.88
N VAL A 39 15.09 -6.99 -3.24
CA VAL A 39 13.67 -6.99 -2.85
C VAL A 39 12.92 -5.91 -3.63
N LEU A 40 11.84 -6.33 -4.28
CA LEU A 40 10.85 -5.44 -4.88
C LEU A 40 9.56 -5.51 -4.07
N LEU A 41 9.25 -4.44 -3.34
CA LEU A 41 7.96 -4.28 -2.67
C LEU A 41 6.92 -3.81 -3.68
N VAL A 42 5.77 -4.49 -3.74
CA VAL A 42 4.68 -4.22 -4.69
C VAL A 42 3.44 -3.79 -3.91
N GLU A 43 2.93 -2.60 -4.17
CA GLU A 43 1.77 -2.00 -3.50
C GLU A 43 0.72 -1.53 -4.52
N ASP A 44 -0.57 -1.61 -4.19
CA ASP A 44 -1.63 -1.10 -5.05
C ASP A 44 -1.69 0.43 -5.09
N ILE A 45 -1.55 1.10 -3.95
CA ILE A 45 -1.61 2.57 -3.87
C ILE A 45 -0.72 3.15 -2.79
N VAL A 46 0.03 4.21 -3.15
CA VAL A 46 0.73 5.07 -2.20
C VAL A 46 -0.01 6.40 -2.07
N ASP A 47 -0.61 6.60 -0.90
CA ASP A 47 -1.41 7.79 -0.58
C ASP A 47 -0.65 8.78 0.32
N SER A 48 -0.78 8.66 1.65
CA SER A 48 -0.05 9.51 2.60
C SER A 48 1.45 9.19 2.69
N GLY A 49 1.85 7.98 2.25
CA GLY A 49 3.20 7.44 2.36
C GLY A 49 3.57 6.90 3.76
N LEU A 50 2.70 7.04 4.77
CA LEU A 50 3.03 6.66 6.16
C LEU A 50 3.26 5.15 6.33
N SER A 51 2.34 4.33 5.83
CA SER A 51 2.46 2.86 5.86
C SER A 51 3.68 2.38 5.10
N MET A 52 3.91 2.95 3.92
CA MET A 52 5.06 2.61 3.09
C MET A 52 6.39 2.96 3.78
N ARG A 53 6.50 4.14 4.41
CA ARG A 53 7.70 4.52 5.17
C ARG A 53 7.98 3.56 6.34
N TYR A 54 6.93 3.15 7.05
CA TYR A 54 7.06 2.15 8.11
C TYR A 54 7.59 0.81 7.57
N LEU A 55 6.97 0.30 6.50
CA LEU A 55 7.37 -0.96 5.87
C LEU A 55 8.81 -0.91 5.37
N LEU A 56 9.19 0.16 4.68
CA LEU A 56 10.56 0.32 4.17
C LEU A 56 11.59 0.33 5.30
N ASN A 57 11.32 1.03 6.40
CA ASN A 57 12.21 1.02 7.57
C ASN A 57 12.31 -0.38 8.18
N ASN A 58 11.19 -1.10 8.32
CA ASN A 58 11.16 -2.46 8.84
C ASN A 58 11.96 -3.43 7.94
N LEU A 59 11.76 -3.37 6.63
CA LEU A 59 12.42 -4.25 5.67
C LEU A 59 13.91 -3.90 5.51
N ALA A 60 14.27 -2.62 5.52
CA ALA A 60 15.67 -2.20 5.47
C ALA A 60 16.49 -2.72 6.67
N ALA A 61 15.88 -2.78 7.87
CA ALA A 61 16.52 -3.34 9.06
C ALA A 61 16.87 -4.83 8.92
N ARG A 62 16.26 -5.54 7.96
CA ARG A 62 16.55 -6.95 7.63
C ARG A 62 17.72 -7.11 6.65
N ARG A 63 18.38 -6.01 6.29
CA ARG A 63 19.60 -5.95 5.44
C ARG A 63 19.47 -6.62 4.07
N PRO A 64 18.45 -6.28 3.25
CA PRO A 64 18.43 -6.70 1.85
C PRO A 64 19.61 -6.07 1.08
N ALA A 65 20.02 -6.69 -0.03
CA ALA A 65 21.04 -6.13 -0.91
C ALA A 65 20.52 -4.88 -1.65
N SER A 66 19.25 -4.88 -2.02
CA SER A 66 18.54 -3.71 -2.49
C SER A 66 17.06 -3.78 -2.10
N LEU A 67 16.45 -2.61 -1.92
CA LEU A 67 15.02 -2.48 -1.63
C LEU A 67 14.43 -1.43 -2.55
N ARG A 68 13.52 -1.84 -3.43
CA ARG A 68 12.83 -0.97 -4.39
C ARG A 68 11.32 -1.06 -4.23
N VAL A 69 10.61 -0.02 -4.65
CA VAL A 69 9.14 0.04 -4.58
C VAL A 69 8.54 0.13 -5.97
N CYS A 70 7.57 -0.74 -6.23
CA CYS A 70 6.65 -0.68 -7.36
C CYS A 70 5.24 -0.40 -6.82
N THR A 71 4.57 0.62 -7.34
CA THR A 71 3.16 0.86 -7.02
C THR A 71 2.31 1.08 -8.26
N LEU A 72 1.07 0.61 -8.23
CA LEU A 72 0.13 0.86 -9.31
C LEU A 72 -0.31 2.33 -9.32
N LEU A 73 -0.68 2.90 -8.15
CA LEU A 73 -1.19 4.26 -8.04
C LEU A 73 -0.38 5.10 -7.04
N GLU A 74 -0.11 6.35 -7.40
CA GLU A 74 0.47 7.37 -6.50
C GLU A 74 -0.47 8.57 -6.42
N LYS A 75 -0.74 9.07 -5.20
CA LYS A 75 -1.47 10.33 -4.95
C LYS A 75 -0.51 11.39 -4.39
N PRO A 76 0.26 12.07 -5.26
CA PRO A 76 1.33 12.96 -4.80
C PRO A 76 0.81 14.12 -3.93
N ASP A 77 -0.39 14.62 -4.22
CA ASP A 77 -0.99 15.76 -3.50
C ASP A 77 -1.42 15.43 -2.07
N ASN A 78 -1.51 14.14 -1.71
CA ASN A 78 -1.85 13.70 -0.35
C ASN A 78 -0.64 13.18 0.45
N ALA A 79 0.56 13.23 -0.14
CA ALA A 79 1.77 12.76 0.50
C ALA A 79 2.07 13.58 1.77
N ARG A 80 2.08 12.90 2.93
CA ARG A 80 2.51 13.49 4.20
C ARG A 80 4.00 13.25 4.46
N VAL A 81 4.57 12.25 3.78
CA VAL A 81 5.97 11.84 3.92
C VAL A 81 6.52 11.47 2.57
N GLN A 82 7.76 11.86 2.31
CA GLN A 82 8.41 11.49 1.06
C GLN A 82 8.88 10.04 1.14
N VAL A 83 8.46 9.26 0.14
CA VAL A 83 8.91 7.89 -0.08
C VAL A 83 9.48 7.83 -1.50
N ARG A 84 10.63 7.16 -1.65
CA ARG A 84 11.17 6.88 -2.98
C ARG A 84 10.37 5.75 -3.62
N LEU A 85 9.71 6.05 -4.74
CA LEU A 85 9.03 5.08 -5.59
C LEU A 85 9.86 4.86 -6.86
N ASP A 86 10.28 3.64 -7.11
CA ASP A 86 11.17 3.31 -8.25
C ASP A 86 10.35 3.02 -9.51
N TYR A 87 9.15 2.46 -9.36
CA TYR A 87 8.23 2.16 -10.45
C TYR A 87 6.82 2.62 -10.06
N VAL A 88 6.26 3.54 -10.85
CA VAL A 88 4.90 4.08 -10.64
C VAL A 88 4.09 3.81 -11.89
N GLY A 89 2.96 3.11 -11.74
CA GLY A 89 2.02 2.88 -12.84
C GLY A 89 1.34 4.18 -13.27
N PHE A 90 0.58 4.79 -12.35
CA PHE A 90 -0.16 6.02 -12.61
C PHE A 90 -0.10 6.98 -11.42
N ARG A 91 0.03 8.27 -11.73
CA ARG A 91 -0.20 9.35 -10.76
C ARG A 91 -1.63 9.84 -10.92
N ILE A 92 -2.39 9.85 -9.83
CA ILE A 92 -3.80 10.23 -9.84
C ILE A 92 -4.07 11.40 -8.88
N PRO A 93 -5.09 12.24 -9.16
CA PRO A 93 -5.56 13.24 -8.21
C PRO A 93 -6.08 12.59 -6.91
N ASN A 94 -6.31 13.42 -5.89
CA ASN A 94 -6.86 12.98 -4.61
C ASN A 94 -8.36 12.60 -4.72
N HIS A 95 -8.62 11.41 -5.24
CA HIS A 95 -9.93 10.77 -5.28
C HIS A 95 -9.92 9.46 -4.50
N PHE A 96 -11.02 9.14 -3.82
CA PHE A 96 -11.21 7.79 -3.31
C PHE A 96 -11.49 6.85 -4.47
N VAL A 97 -10.73 5.76 -4.60
CA VAL A 97 -10.80 4.83 -5.73
C VAL A 97 -11.00 3.40 -5.24
N VAL A 98 -11.69 2.59 -6.04
CA VAL A 98 -11.98 1.17 -5.77
C VAL A 98 -11.78 0.34 -7.04
N GLY A 99 -11.67 -0.99 -6.89
CA GLY A 99 -11.46 -1.91 -8.01
C GLY A 99 -10.00 -2.26 -8.21
N TYR A 100 -9.74 -3.35 -8.95
CA TYR A 100 -8.39 -3.86 -9.20
C TYR A 100 -7.56 -4.08 -7.91
N GLY A 101 -8.21 -4.64 -6.88
CA GLY A 101 -7.62 -4.87 -5.55
C GLY A 101 -8.01 -3.82 -4.49
N LEU A 102 -8.29 -2.58 -4.90
CA LEU A 102 -8.68 -1.48 -4.00
C LEU A 102 -10.12 -1.66 -3.49
N ASP A 103 -10.38 -1.24 -2.26
CA ASP A 103 -11.65 -1.51 -1.59
C ASP A 103 -12.23 -0.34 -0.78
N VAL A 104 -13.49 -0.53 -0.42
CA VAL A 104 -14.13 0.13 0.72
C VAL A 104 -14.90 -0.93 1.51
N GLY A 105 -14.56 -1.10 2.78
CA GLY A 105 -15.17 -2.14 3.63
C GLY A 105 -15.02 -3.55 3.06
N ASN A 106 -13.87 -3.87 2.44
CA ASN A 106 -13.59 -5.12 1.72
C ASN A 106 -14.45 -5.40 0.47
N LEU A 107 -15.27 -4.46 0.02
CA LEU A 107 -16.06 -4.59 -1.21
C LEU A 107 -15.31 -4.02 -2.43
N TYR A 108 -15.80 -4.35 -3.63
CA TYR A 108 -15.35 -3.81 -4.92
C TYR A 108 -13.96 -4.23 -5.42
N ARG A 109 -13.18 -4.98 -4.65
CA ARG A 109 -11.82 -5.45 -5.02
C ARG A 109 -11.74 -6.13 -6.39
N ASN A 110 -12.78 -6.86 -6.77
CA ASN A 110 -12.82 -7.72 -7.95
C ASN A 110 -13.27 -7.00 -9.24
N LEU A 111 -13.53 -5.69 -9.21
CA LEU A 111 -13.86 -4.94 -10.42
C LEU A 111 -12.65 -4.92 -11.38
N PRO A 112 -12.86 -5.15 -12.70
CA PRO A 112 -11.78 -5.20 -13.68
C PRO A 112 -11.29 -3.81 -14.12
N TYR A 113 -11.71 -2.76 -13.43
CA TYR A 113 -11.36 -1.37 -13.68
C TYR A 113 -11.20 -0.63 -12.35
N ILE A 114 -10.48 0.48 -12.39
CA ILE A 114 -10.36 1.42 -11.28
C ILE A 114 -11.45 2.48 -11.45
N GLY A 115 -12.30 2.64 -10.44
CA GLY A 115 -13.39 3.62 -10.43
C GLY A 115 -13.27 4.59 -9.28
N ILE A 116 -13.74 5.83 -9.47
CA ILE A 116 -13.89 6.80 -8.39
C ILE A 116 -15.11 6.41 -7.54
N TYR A 117 -14.92 6.25 -6.23
CA TYR A 117 -16.01 5.99 -5.30
C TYR A 117 -16.64 7.31 -4.85
N PRO A 118 -17.98 7.49 -4.98
CA PRO A 118 -18.63 8.76 -4.66
C PRO A 118 -18.49 9.13 -3.17
N ALA A 119 -18.01 10.35 -2.90
CA ALA A 119 -17.84 10.86 -1.53
C ALA A 119 -19.15 10.84 -0.71
N THR A 120 -20.29 11.04 -1.37
CA THR A 120 -21.63 10.97 -0.75
C THR A 120 -21.94 9.60 -0.14
N ARG A 121 -21.28 8.53 -0.60
CA ARG A 121 -21.44 7.17 -0.06
C ARG A 121 -20.36 6.78 0.96
N LEU A 122 -19.29 7.56 1.11
CA LEU A 122 -18.30 7.35 2.17
C LEU A 122 -18.86 7.73 3.55
N ALA A 123 -19.60 8.86 3.62
CA ALA A 123 -20.19 9.34 4.86
C ALA A 123 -21.30 8.43 5.41
N ALA A 124 -21.96 7.64 4.55
CA ALA A 124 -23.06 6.76 4.93
C ALA A 124 -22.62 5.41 5.51
N GLY A 125 -21.35 5.01 5.34
CA GLY A 125 -20.81 3.72 5.78
C GLY A 125 -20.27 3.69 7.21
N ALA A 126 -20.27 4.82 7.93
CA ALA A 126 -19.81 4.91 9.32
C ALA A 126 -20.87 4.52 10.36
N SER A 127 -21.96 3.86 9.96
CA SER A 127 -23.05 3.45 10.84
C SER A 127 -23.67 2.13 10.39
N THR A 128 -22.96 1.03 10.63
CA THR A 128 -23.52 -0.32 10.86
C THR A 128 -22.54 -1.14 11.66
#